data_AF-A0A3D3JXG9-F1
#
_entry.id   AF-A0A3D3JXG9-F1
#
_cell.length_a   1.000
_cell.length_b   1.000
_cell.length_c   1.000
_cell.angle_alpha   90.00
_cell.angle_beta   90.00
_cell.angle_gamma   90.00
#
_symmetry.space_group_name_H-M   'P 1'
#
loop_
_entity.id
_entity.type
_entity.pdbx_description
1 polymer ?
#
loop_
_entity_poly.entity_id
_entity_poly.type
_entity_poly.pdbx_seq_one_letter_code
_entity_poly.pdbx_strand_id
1 'polypeptide(L)'
;GKTIARLGKVSPQSLKDADLDQDCFYAEIELETCQSLRSKENLKFVDIPKFNKIRRDLALLIDKNISYNDLYKSAKKNPSKYLKNINLFDVYEGKNLPEGKKSYAMSFELLNEEKTLEEKEISEVMNSLIKSFQKEFSAELRG
;
A
#
# COMPACT_ATOMS: atom_id res chain seq x y z
N GLY A 1 10.10 -16.79 0.42
CA GLY A 1 8.86 -17.18 1.13
C GLY A 1 8.26 -18.40 0.47
N LYS A 2 7.34 -19.11 1.15
CA LYS A 2 6.58 -20.23 0.55
C LYS A 2 5.45 -19.66 -0.30
N THR A 3 5.27 -20.17 -1.52
CA THR A 3 4.12 -19.81 -2.37
C THR A 3 2.84 -20.42 -1.79
N ILE A 4 1.83 -19.58 -1.50
CA ILE A 4 0.56 -20.01 -0.92
C ILE A 4 -0.62 -19.90 -1.90
N ALA A 5 -0.41 -19.19 -3.00
CA ALA A 5 -1.40 -19.03 -4.05
C ALA A 5 -0.71 -18.70 -5.38
N ARG A 6 -1.37 -19.03 -6.47
CA ARG A 6 -1.06 -18.55 -7.84
C ARG A 6 -2.34 -18.00 -8.43
N LEU A 7 -2.27 -16.81 -9.01
CA LEU A 7 -3.41 -16.19 -9.67
C LEU A 7 -2.93 -15.38 -10.86
N GLY A 8 -3.78 -15.20 -11.85
CA GLY A 8 -3.45 -14.40 -13.01
C GLY A 8 -4.40 -14.62 -14.18
N LYS A 9 -4.06 -13.94 -15.28
CA LYS A 9 -4.74 -14.14 -16.56
C LYS A 9 -4.34 -15.49 -17.15
N VAL A 10 -5.30 -16.25 -17.62
CA VAL A 10 -5.07 -17.52 -18.31
C VAL A 10 -4.33 -17.26 -19.62
N SER A 11 -3.38 -18.13 -19.97
CA SER A 11 -2.59 -17.97 -21.18
C SER A 11 -3.47 -18.05 -22.44
N PRO A 12 -3.18 -17.28 -23.51
CA PRO A 12 -3.95 -17.34 -24.74
C PRO A 12 -4.01 -18.73 -25.37
N GLN A 13 -2.97 -19.55 -25.18
CA GLN A 13 -2.97 -20.92 -25.70
C GLN A 13 -3.98 -21.79 -24.96
N SER A 14 -4.01 -21.74 -23.62
CA SER A 14 -4.96 -22.50 -22.81
C SER A 14 -6.42 -22.08 -23.04
N LEU A 15 -6.66 -20.82 -23.38
CA LEU A 15 -7.99 -20.33 -23.75
C LEU A 15 -8.46 -20.92 -25.09
N LYS A 16 -7.57 -20.97 -26.09
CA LYS A 16 -7.87 -21.59 -27.39
C LYS A 16 -8.15 -23.08 -27.25
N ASP A 17 -7.34 -23.79 -26.46
CA ASP A 17 -7.52 -25.22 -26.23
C ASP A 17 -8.86 -25.53 -25.52
N ALA A 18 -9.41 -24.55 -24.79
CA ALA A 18 -10.69 -24.63 -24.10
C ALA A 18 -11.87 -23.99 -24.87
N ASP A 19 -11.65 -23.54 -26.11
CA ASP A 19 -12.63 -22.85 -26.97
C ASP A 19 -13.26 -21.61 -26.32
N LEU A 20 -12.42 -20.82 -25.63
CA LEU A 20 -12.81 -19.59 -24.94
C LEU A 20 -12.20 -18.36 -25.63
N ASP A 21 -13.05 -17.50 -26.16
CA ASP A 21 -12.64 -16.26 -26.85
C ASP A 21 -12.46 -15.05 -25.91
N GLN A 22 -12.89 -15.18 -24.66
CA GLN A 22 -12.84 -14.10 -23.66
C GLN A 22 -11.66 -14.23 -22.71
N ASP A 23 -11.23 -13.11 -22.14
CA ASP A 23 -10.23 -13.10 -21.08
C ASP A 23 -10.73 -13.86 -19.85
N CYS A 24 -10.04 -14.95 -19.48
CA CYS A 24 -10.27 -15.64 -18.22
C CYS A 24 -9.14 -15.40 -17.22
N PHE A 25 -9.50 -15.40 -15.95
CA PHE A 25 -8.59 -15.27 -14.83
C PHE A 25 -8.76 -16.48 -13.92
N TYR A 26 -7.66 -16.92 -13.32
CA TYR A 26 -7.65 -18.03 -12.38
C TYR A 26 -7.03 -17.61 -11.05
N ALA A 27 -7.41 -18.34 -10.00
CA ALA A 27 -6.74 -18.30 -8.71
C ALA A 27 -6.77 -19.72 -8.12
N GLU A 28 -5.59 -20.20 -7.75
CA GLU A 28 -5.36 -21.43 -7.02
C GLU A 28 -4.76 -21.06 -5.66
N ILE A 29 -5.39 -21.49 -4.58
CA ILE A 29 -4.98 -21.16 -3.20
C ILE A 29 -4.77 -22.46 -2.44
N GLU A 30 -3.59 -22.59 -1.82
CA GLU A 30 -3.25 -23.79 -1.08
C GLU A 30 -3.78 -23.74 0.35
N LEU A 31 -4.98 -24.30 0.53
CA LEU A 31 -5.77 -24.15 1.75
C LEU A 31 -5.08 -24.75 2.99
N GLU A 32 -4.40 -25.89 2.88
CA GLU A 32 -3.72 -26.50 4.02
C GLU A 32 -2.54 -25.64 4.50
N THR A 33 -1.81 -25.05 3.55
CA THR A 33 -0.75 -24.09 3.89
C THR A 33 -1.32 -22.83 4.52
N CYS A 34 -2.43 -22.30 4.01
CA CYS A 34 -3.12 -21.17 4.64
C CYS A 34 -3.59 -21.49 6.07
N GLN A 35 -4.12 -22.69 6.31
CA GLN A 35 -4.57 -23.13 7.63
C GLN A 35 -3.42 -23.29 8.62
N SER A 36 -2.28 -23.86 8.19
CA SER A 36 -1.09 -23.99 9.05
C SER A 36 -0.45 -22.64 9.39
N LEU A 37 -0.54 -21.65 8.50
CA LEU A 37 -0.08 -20.28 8.74
C LEU A 37 -1.04 -19.45 9.59
N ARG A 38 -2.28 -19.91 9.78
CA ARG A 38 -3.28 -19.19 10.57
C ARG A 38 -2.88 -19.20 12.05
N SER A 39 -2.36 -18.07 12.52
CA SER A 39 -2.11 -17.86 13.94
C SER A 39 -3.43 -17.87 14.72
N LYS A 40 -3.58 -18.82 15.65
CA LYS A 40 -4.71 -18.89 16.59
C LYS A 40 -4.50 -18.04 17.85
N GLU A 41 -3.27 -17.57 18.08
CA GLU A 41 -2.87 -16.88 19.31
C GLU A 41 -3.02 -15.34 19.23
N ASN A 42 -3.34 -14.80 18.06
CA ASN A 42 -3.40 -13.35 17.83
C ASN A 42 -4.83 -12.79 17.80
N LEU A 43 -5.80 -13.48 18.41
CA LEU A 43 -7.13 -12.89 18.65
C LEU A 43 -7.03 -11.91 19.84
N LYS A 44 -6.38 -10.78 19.59
CA LYS A 44 -6.28 -9.70 20.56
C LYS A 44 -7.56 -8.89 20.45
N PHE A 45 -8.27 -8.75 21.57
CA PHE A 45 -9.29 -7.74 21.69
C PHE A 45 -8.63 -6.37 21.47
N VAL A 46 -9.06 -5.66 20.44
CA VAL A 46 -8.65 -4.29 20.18
C VAL A 46 -9.86 -3.43 20.49
N ASP A 47 -9.70 -2.52 21.44
CA ASP A 47 -10.75 -1.56 21.78
C ASP A 47 -11.16 -0.78 20.53
N ILE A 48 -12.47 -0.53 20.41
CA ILE A 48 -12.97 0.37 19.38
C ILE A 48 -12.36 1.74 19.66
N PRO A 49 -11.67 2.37 18.68
CA PRO A 49 -11.08 3.69 18.87
C PRO A 49 -12.13 4.69 19.37
N LYS A 50 -11.87 5.30 20.52
CA LYS A 50 -12.71 6.36 21.08
C LYS A 50 -12.51 7.69 20.36
N PHE A 51 -11.41 7.83 19.62
CA PHE A 51 -11.00 9.03 18.90
C PHE A 51 -11.06 8.81 17.39
N ASN A 52 -11.29 9.91 16.67
CA ASN A 52 -11.40 9.89 15.22
C ASN A 52 -10.05 9.62 14.57
N LYS A 53 -10.07 8.74 13.56
CA LYS A 53 -8.95 8.60 12.63
C LYS A 53 -8.87 9.84 11.76
N ILE A 54 -7.64 10.26 11.48
CA ILE A 54 -7.35 11.35 10.55
C ILE A 54 -6.69 10.76 9.32
N ARG A 55 -7.16 11.15 8.15
CA ARG A 55 -6.55 10.80 6.87
C ARG A 55 -5.75 11.98 6.32
N ARG A 56 -4.55 11.71 5.82
CA ARG A 56 -3.72 12.67 5.08
C ARG A 56 -3.23 12.01 3.82
N ASP A 57 -3.31 12.74 2.71
CA ASP A 57 -2.93 12.23 1.41
C ASP A 57 -1.66 12.95 0.93
N LEU A 58 -0.78 12.23 0.24
CA LEU A 58 0.40 12.76 -0.43
C LEU A 58 0.35 12.35 -1.90
N ALA A 59 0.60 13.31 -2.78
CA ALA A 59 0.91 13.04 -4.17
C ALA A 59 2.43 13.07 -4.36
N LEU A 60 2.99 11.96 -4.83
CA LEU A 60 4.42 11.73 -4.97
C LEU A 60 4.77 11.54 -6.44
N LEU A 61 5.63 12.42 -6.96
CA LEU A 61 6.27 12.24 -8.26
C LEU A 61 7.52 11.39 -8.07
N ILE A 62 7.55 10.21 -8.70
CA ILE A 62 8.59 9.19 -8.53
C ILE A 62 8.99 8.59 -9.87
N ASP A 63 10.15 7.93 -9.94
CA ASP A 63 10.54 7.15 -11.12
C ASP A 63 9.60 5.97 -11.35
N LYS A 64 9.34 5.65 -12.63
CA LYS A 64 8.43 4.57 -13.03
C LYS A 64 8.79 3.20 -12.47
N ASN A 65 10.07 2.97 -12.20
CA ASN A 65 10.58 1.70 -11.69
C ASN A 65 10.29 1.49 -10.19
N ILE A 66 9.96 2.55 -9.43
CA ILE A 66 9.68 2.44 -8.00
C ILE A 66 8.32 1.79 -7.80
N SER A 67 8.27 0.68 -7.07
CA SER A 67 7.00 0.00 -6.80
C SER A 67 6.30 0.59 -5.59
N TYR A 68 4.97 0.44 -5.52
CA TYR A 68 4.20 0.75 -4.31
C TYR A 68 4.75 0.01 -3.08
N ASN A 69 5.16 -1.25 -3.25
CA ASN A 69 5.66 -2.08 -2.16
C ASN A 69 6.93 -1.47 -1.53
N ASP A 70 7.78 -0.82 -2.32
CA ASP A 70 9.00 -0.17 -1.82
C ASP A 70 8.63 1.04 -0.93
N LEU A 71 7.72 1.88 -1.40
CA LEU A 71 7.19 3.01 -0.62
C LEU A 71 6.46 2.55 0.63
N TYR A 72 5.61 1.52 0.53
CA TYR A 72 4.90 0.93 1.66
C TYR A 72 5.86 0.41 2.73
N LYS A 73 6.91 -0.34 2.33
CA LYS A 73 7.94 -0.83 3.25
C LYS A 73 8.69 0.31 3.92
N SER A 74 9.03 1.36 3.18
CA SER A 74 9.69 2.54 3.72
C SER A 74 8.80 3.27 4.73
N ALA A 75 7.54 3.53 4.38
CA ALA A 75 6.55 4.15 5.26
C ALA A 75 6.33 3.34 6.56
N LYS A 76 6.29 2.02 6.46
CA LYS A 76 6.12 1.12 7.61
C LYS A 76 7.29 1.13 8.59
N LYS A 77 8.48 1.59 8.18
CA LYS A 77 9.63 1.80 9.08
C LYS A 77 9.51 3.08 9.91
N ASN A 78 8.53 3.94 9.64
CA ASN A 78 8.31 5.14 10.43
C ASN A 78 8.08 4.77 11.91
N PRO A 79 8.82 5.38 12.86
CA PRO A 79 8.72 5.02 14.27
C PRO A 79 7.42 5.49 14.95
N SER A 80 6.60 6.29 14.26
CA SER A 80 5.36 6.82 14.83
C SER A 80 4.35 5.72 15.13
N LYS A 81 3.88 5.68 16.38
CA LYS A 81 2.77 4.80 16.81
C LYS A 81 1.41 5.22 16.23
N TYR A 82 1.33 6.40 15.62
CA TYR A 82 0.07 6.95 15.10
C TYR A 82 -0.27 6.43 13.71
N LEU A 83 0.71 6.01 12.92
CA LEU A 83 0.47 5.53 11.55
C LEU A 83 -0.18 4.14 11.58
N LYS A 84 -1.49 4.08 11.30
CA LYS A 84 -2.28 2.84 11.35
C LYS A 84 -2.48 2.19 10.00
N ASN A 85 -2.65 2.98 8.94
CA ASN A 85 -2.88 2.45 7.60
C ASN A 85 -2.14 3.27 6.54
N ILE A 86 -1.72 2.59 5.48
CA ILE A 86 -1.06 3.17 4.31
C ILE A 86 -1.73 2.55 3.09
N ASN A 87 -2.21 3.38 2.18
CA ASN A 87 -2.90 2.92 0.98
C ASN A 87 -2.49 3.74 -0.25
N LEU A 88 -2.40 3.09 -1.40
CA LEU A 88 -2.27 3.74 -2.71
C LEU A 88 -3.65 3.74 -3.35
N PHE A 89 -4.15 4.92 -3.72
CA PHE A 89 -5.49 5.05 -4.29
C PHE A 89 -5.51 5.61 -5.71
N ASP A 90 -4.42 6.22 -6.18
CA ASP A 90 -4.31 6.66 -7.57
C ASP A 90 -2.88 6.52 -8.10
N VAL A 91 -2.78 6.17 -9.38
CA VAL A 91 -1.54 6.08 -10.16
C VAL A 91 -1.76 6.80 -11.48
N TYR A 92 -1.10 7.93 -11.64
CA TYR A 92 -1.14 8.69 -12.88
C TYR A 92 0.17 8.54 -13.67
N GLU A 93 0.03 8.09 -14.92
CA GLU A 93 1.09 8.06 -15.92
C GLU A 93 0.58 8.77 -17.18
N GLY A 94 0.99 10.02 -17.40
CA GLY A 94 0.48 10.82 -18.51
C GLY A 94 1.45 11.87 -19.01
N LYS A 95 1.06 12.55 -20.09
CA LYS A 95 1.90 13.52 -20.82
C LYS A 95 2.31 14.74 -19.99
N ASN A 96 1.61 15.02 -18.89
CA ASN A 96 1.89 16.14 -17.99
C ASN A 96 2.93 15.80 -16.90
N LEU A 97 3.63 14.68 -17.04
CA LEU A 97 4.74 14.26 -16.18
C LEU A 97 6.06 14.31 -16.94
N PRO A 98 7.18 14.60 -16.26
CA PRO A 98 8.51 14.39 -16.84
C PRO A 98 8.67 12.96 -17.34
N GLU A 99 9.47 12.80 -18.39
CA GLU A 99 9.74 11.49 -18.96
C GLU A 99 10.34 10.55 -17.90
N GLY A 100 9.89 9.29 -17.89
CA GLY A 100 10.32 8.30 -16.90
C GLY A 100 9.73 8.45 -15.50
N LYS A 101 8.86 9.44 -15.25
CA LYS A 101 8.16 9.61 -13.97
C LYS A 101 6.71 9.10 -13.99
N LYS A 102 6.18 8.83 -12.80
CA LYS A 102 4.76 8.58 -12.50
C LYS A 102 4.37 9.30 -11.21
N SER A 103 3.08 9.55 -11.03
CA SER A 103 2.53 10.17 -9.82
C SER A 103 1.73 9.16 -9.03
N TYR A 104 2.08 8.95 -7.77
CA TYR A 104 1.32 8.13 -6.83
C TYR A 104 0.57 9.00 -5.84
N ALA A 105 -0.73 8.77 -5.69
CA ALA A 105 -1.52 9.37 -4.61
C ALA A 105 -1.69 8.34 -3.49
N MET A 106 -1.04 8.61 -2.36
CA MET A 106 -1.03 7.73 -1.19
C MET A 106 -1.77 8.38 -0.02
N SER A 107 -2.59 7.61 0.67
CA SER A 107 -3.30 8.03 1.87
C SER A 107 -2.72 7.35 3.11
N PHE A 108 -2.60 8.11 4.19
CA PHE A 108 -2.08 7.68 5.48
C PHE A 108 -3.15 7.92 6.53
N GLU A 109 -3.56 6.86 7.23
CA GLU A 109 -4.46 6.97 8.39
C GLU A 109 -3.64 7.09 9.67
N LEU A 110 -3.87 8.18 10.40
CA LEU A 110 -3.26 8.49 11.68
C LEU A 110 -4.31 8.40 12.79
N LEU A 111 -3.94 7.79 13.90
CA LEU A 111 -4.79 7.68 15.08
C LEU A 111 -3.95 7.62 16.35
N ASN A 112 -4.34 8.42 17.32
CA ASN A 112 -3.95 8.24 18.71
C ASN A 112 -5.16 7.71 19.49
N GLU A 113 -4.97 6.63 20.23
CA GLU A 113 -6.03 5.95 20.99
C GLU A 113 -6.32 6.62 22.34
N GLU A 114 -5.46 7.55 22.78
CA GLU A 114 -5.54 8.24 24.07
C GLU A 114 -6.09 9.67 23.96
N LYS A 115 -5.92 10.33 22.80
CA LYS A 115 -6.39 11.70 22.54
C LYS A 115 -6.60 11.96 21.06
N THR A 116 -7.34 13.03 20.73
CA THR A 116 -7.35 13.59 19.37
C THR A 116 -5.96 14.09 19.01
N LEU A 117 -5.48 13.75 17.82
CA LEU A 117 -4.21 14.24 17.30
C LEU A 117 -4.29 15.74 16.98
N GLU A 118 -3.27 16.47 17.39
CA GLU A 118 -3.10 17.88 17.03
C GLU A 118 -2.39 18.03 15.69
N GLU A 119 -2.57 19.18 15.02
CA GLU A 119 -1.99 19.43 13.70
C GLU A 119 -0.46 19.29 13.68
N LYS A 120 0.20 19.63 14.79
CA LYS A 120 1.65 19.49 14.95
C LYS A 120 2.07 18.01 14.92
N GLU A 121 1.38 17.15 15.65
CA GLU A 121 1.68 15.70 15.70
C GLU A 121 1.46 15.05 14.34
N ILE A 122 0.39 15.45 13.64
CA ILE A 122 0.10 15.01 12.27
C ILE A 122 1.24 15.42 11.33
N SER A 123 1.61 16.70 11.37
CA SER A 123 2.65 17.27 10.52
C SER A 123 4.00 16.62 10.75
N GLU A 124 4.36 16.30 12.00
CA GLU A 124 5.60 15.59 12.33
C GLU A 124 5.67 14.21 11.66
N VAL A 125 4.57 13.44 11.70
CA VAL A 125 4.51 12.12 11.03
C VAL A 125 4.61 12.28 9.52
N MET A 126 3.83 13.19 8.93
CA MET A 126 3.82 13.42 7.48
C MET A 126 5.19 13.89 6.97
N ASN A 127 5.81 14.84 7.66
CA ASN A 127 7.15 15.33 7.32
C ASN A 127 8.21 14.24 7.41
N SER A 128 8.09 13.33 8.39
CA SER A 128 8.98 12.18 8.50
C SER A 128 8.83 11.24 7.29
N LEU A 129 7.59 10.96 6.86
CA LEU A 129 7.32 10.15 5.66
C LEU A 129 7.89 10.81 4.39
N ILE A 130 7.62 12.10 4.20
CA ILE A 130 8.13 12.89 3.07
C ILE A 130 9.66 12.81 3.00
N LYS A 131 10.35 13.03 4.13
CA LYS A 131 11.82 12.96 4.19
C LYS A 131 12.34 11.58 3.83
N SER A 132 11.70 10.51 4.30
CA SER A 132 12.07 9.14 3.95
C SER A 132 11.91 8.89 2.46
N PHE A 133 10.80 9.33 1.86
CA PHE A 133 10.57 9.15 0.43
C PHE A 133 11.51 9.98 -0.45
N GLN A 134 11.80 11.21 -0.05
CA GLN A 134 12.81 12.04 -0.72
C GLN A 134 14.19 11.39 -0.66
N LYS A 135 14.58 10.87 0.50
CA LYS A 135 15.91 10.28 0.70
C LYS A 135 16.09 8.94 -0.01
N GLU A 136 15.11 8.05 0.07
CA GLU A 136 15.22 6.68 -0.45
C GLU A 136 14.84 6.56 -1.93
N PHE A 137 13.94 7.43 -2.41
CA PHE A 137 13.32 7.29 -3.73
C PHE A 137 13.40 8.54 -4.59
N SER A 138 14.08 9.60 -4.13
CA SER A 138 14.10 10.91 -4.80
C SER A 138 12.68 11.40 -5.15
N ALA A 139 11.72 11.12 -4.27
CA ALA A 139 10.32 11.47 -4.48
C ALA A 139 10.11 12.97 -4.30
N GLU A 140 9.33 13.58 -5.20
CA GLU A 140 8.95 14.99 -5.09
C GLU A 140 7.47 15.12 -4.74
N LEU A 141 7.12 16.12 -3.92
CA LEU A 141 5.73 16.41 -3.56
C LEU A 141 5.02 17.13 -4.70
N ARG A 142 3.79 16.68 -4.99
CA ARG A 142 2.88 17.32 -5.93
C ARG A 142 1.58 17.73 -5.24
N GLY A 143 1.64 18.80 -4.45
CA GLY A 143 0.48 19.37 -3.76
C GLY A 143 0.35 18.94 -2.31
#